data_AF-A0A2N1RBM8-F1
#
_entry.id   AF-A0A2N1RBM8-F1
#
_cell.length_a   1.000
_cell.length_b   1.000
_cell.length_c   1.000
_cell.angle_alpha   90.00
_cell.angle_beta   90.00
_cell.angle_gamma   90.00
#
_symmetry.space_group_name_H-M   'P 1'
#
loop_
_entity.id
_entity.type
_entity.pdbx_description
1 polymer ?
#
loop_
_entity_poly.entity_id
_entity_poly.type
_entity_poly.pdbx_seq_one_letter_code
_entity_poly.pdbx_strand_id
1 'polypeptide(L)'
;KMQLGSGWWFCDHKDGMEEQMRILANLGSLPRFIGMLTDSRSFLSYPRHEYFRRILCNLLGTWAESGEIPADIQMLGTVVKDISFHNAERYFA
;
A
#
# COMPACT_ATOMS: atom_id res chain seq x y z
N LYS A 1 -3.63 -16.85 4.87
CA LYS A 1 -4.85 -16.22 5.48
C LYS A 1 -5.37 -15.16 4.50
N MET A 2 -6.66 -14.86 4.41
CA MET A 2 -7.20 -13.99 3.35
C MET A 2 -6.67 -12.53 3.38
N GLN A 3 -6.60 -11.90 2.19
CA GLN A 3 -6.18 -10.52 1.94
C GLN A 3 -7.21 -9.79 1.06
N LEU A 4 -7.36 -8.48 1.24
CA LEU A 4 -8.02 -7.59 0.28
C LEU A 4 -6.95 -7.08 -0.70
N GLY A 5 -7.08 -7.41 -1.98
CA GLY A 5 -6.11 -7.01 -3.00
C GLY A 5 -6.04 -5.50 -3.21
N SER A 6 -4.94 -5.04 -3.84
CA SER A 6 -4.79 -3.67 -4.31
C SER A 6 -5.88 -3.29 -5.31
N GLY A 7 -6.03 -1.99 -5.60
CA GLY A 7 -6.90 -1.51 -6.68
C GLY A 7 -6.60 -2.25 -7.98
N TRP A 8 -7.57 -2.98 -8.51
CA TRP A 8 -7.38 -3.86 -9.67
C TRP A 8 -7.91 -3.24 -10.95
N TRP A 9 -7.15 -3.42 -12.04
CA TRP A 9 -7.52 -3.03 -13.40
C TRP A 9 -7.96 -1.57 -13.49
N PHE A 10 -9.26 -1.30 -13.63
CA PHE A 10 -9.79 0.06 -13.72
C PHE A 10 -9.64 0.83 -12.42
N CYS A 11 -9.39 0.17 -11.29
CA CYS A 11 -9.10 0.80 -10.01
C CYS A 11 -7.60 1.01 -9.76
N ASP A 12 -6.72 0.61 -10.70
CA ASP A 12 -5.26 0.79 -10.61
C ASP A 12 -4.84 2.22 -11.02
N HIS A 13 -5.38 3.20 -10.30
CA HIS A 13 -5.07 4.63 -10.37
C HIS A 13 -5.16 5.26 -8.97
N LYS A 14 -4.73 6.52 -8.81
CA LYS A 14 -4.67 7.20 -7.51
C LYS A 14 -5.93 7.03 -6.66
N ASP A 15 -7.08 7.49 -7.16
CA ASP A 15 -8.31 7.47 -6.36
C ASP A 15 -8.75 6.05 -5.97
N GLY A 16 -8.58 5.08 -6.86
CA GLY A 16 -8.91 3.68 -6.60
C GLY A 16 -7.98 3.05 -5.55
N MET A 17 -6.68 3.34 -5.62
CA MET A 17 -5.71 2.90 -4.62
C MET A 17 -5.93 3.55 -3.25
N GLU A 18 -6.19 4.86 -3.22
CA GLU A 18 -6.46 5.59 -1.98
C GLU A 18 -7.71 5.05 -1.29
N GLU A 19 -8.79 4.84 -2.04
CA GLU A 19 -10.04 4.29 -1.49
C GLU A 19 -9.85 2.85 -1.00
N GLN A 20 -9.18 2.00 -1.79
CA GLN A 20 -8.89 0.62 -1.37
C GLN A 20 -8.07 0.57 -0.08
N MET A 21 -7.03 1.41 0.04
CA MET A 21 -6.19 1.47 1.24
C MET A 21 -6.95 2.01 2.45
N ARG A 22 -7.84 3.01 2.27
CA ARG A 22 -8.71 3.51 3.34
C ARG A 22 -9.67 2.44 3.83
N ILE A 23 -10.33 1.73 2.93
CA ILE A 23 -11.21 0.60 3.28
C ILE A 23 -10.42 -0.47 4.05
N LEU A 24 -9.22 -0.82 3.59
CA LEU A 24 -8.37 -1.80 4.26
C LEU A 24 -7.90 -1.33 5.65
N ALA A 25 -7.62 -0.04 5.81
CA ALA A 25 -7.26 0.53 7.11
C ALA A 25 -8.43 0.51 8.09
N ASN A 26 -9.65 0.81 7.60
CA ASN A 26 -10.85 0.89 8.44
C ASN A 26 -11.41 -0.49 8.84
N LEU A 27 -11.42 -1.45 7.92
CA LEU A 27 -12.07 -2.76 8.12
C LEU A 27 -11.07 -3.89 8.37
N GLY A 28 -9.78 -3.63 8.22
CA GLY A 28 -8.73 -4.64 8.26
C GLY A 28 -7.47 -4.17 8.99
N SER A 29 -6.31 -4.48 8.41
CA SER A 29 -5.01 -4.16 9.00
C SER A 29 -4.04 -3.77 7.89
N LEU A 30 -4.01 -2.47 7.57
CA LEU A 30 -3.15 -1.91 6.54
C LEU A 30 -1.66 -2.29 6.72
N PRO A 31 -1.07 -2.33 7.94
CA PRO A 31 0.33 -2.74 8.11
C PRO A 31 0.65 -4.17 7.65
N ARG A 32 -0.36 -5.05 7.53
CA ARG A 32 -0.21 -6.43 7.04
C ARG A 32 -0.60 -6.61 5.57
N PHE A 33 -0.88 -5.51 4.87
CA PHE A 33 -1.21 -5.55 3.45
C PHE A 33 -0.04 -6.08 2.62
N ILE A 34 -0.29 -7.03 1.72
CA ILE A 34 0.73 -7.63 0.85
C ILE A 34 1.17 -6.72 -0.30
N GLY A 35 0.51 -5.57 -0.47
CA GLY A 35 0.98 -4.50 -1.36
C GLY A 35 0.58 -4.65 -2.82
N MET A 36 1.44 -4.14 -3.69
CA MET A 36 1.15 -3.88 -5.10
C MET A 36 1.61 -5.01 -6.02
N LEU A 37 0.87 -5.18 -7.12
CA LEU A 37 1.22 -6.03 -8.25
C LEU A 37 0.84 -5.29 -9.56
N THR A 38 1.59 -5.49 -10.64
CA THR A 38 1.36 -4.71 -11.87
C THR A 38 0.18 -5.19 -12.71
N ASP A 39 -0.19 -6.48 -12.58
CA ASP A 39 -1.15 -7.18 -13.44
C ASP A 39 -0.95 -6.88 -14.94
N SER A 40 0.31 -6.75 -15.37
CA SER A 40 0.65 -6.25 -16.68
C SER A 40 1.43 -7.27 -17.49
N ARG A 41 1.26 -7.16 -18.81
CA ARG A 41 2.06 -7.88 -19.82
C ARG A 41 3.20 -7.02 -20.38
N SER A 42 3.37 -5.80 -19.88
CA SER A 42 4.41 -4.86 -20.32
C SER A 42 5.58 -4.83 -19.34
N PHE A 43 6.80 -4.93 -19.86
CA PHE A 43 8.03 -4.72 -19.09
C PHE A 43 8.15 -3.30 -18.52
N LEU A 44 7.45 -2.33 -19.10
CA LEU A 44 7.44 -0.93 -18.65
C LEU A 44 6.41 -0.67 -17.54
N SER A 45 5.86 -1.72 -16.92
CA SER A 45 4.81 -1.59 -15.91
C SER A 45 5.33 -1.42 -14.48
N TYR A 46 6.61 -1.69 -14.22
CA TYR A 46 7.20 -1.53 -12.88
C TYR A 46 7.05 -0.14 -12.25
N PRO A 47 7.00 0.99 -13.00
CA PRO A 47 6.63 2.29 -12.45
C PRO A 47 5.27 2.33 -11.73
N ARG A 48 4.36 1.37 -11.96
CA ARG A 48 3.13 1.22 -11.16
C ARG A 48 3.44 0.98 -9.68
N HIS A 49 4.53 0.27 -9.36
CA HIS A 49 4.97 0.13 -7.97
C HIS A 49 5.47 1.45 -7.40
N GLU A 50 6.18 2.26 -8.19
CA GLU A 50 6.60 3.60 -7.74
C GLU A 50 5.37 4.48 -7.46
N TYR A 51 4.41 4.48 -8.39
CA TYR A 51 3.16 5.21 -8.25
C TYR A 51 2.40 4.82 -6.98
N PHE A 52 2.19 3.51 -6.77
CA PHE A 52 1.60 2.97 -5.55
C PHE A 52 2.36 3.40 -4.28
N ARG A 53 3.70 3.30 -4.27
CA ARG A 53 4.52 3.67 -3.11
C ARG A 53 4.41 5.14 -2.76
N ARG A 54 4.38 6.02 -3.78
CA ARG A 54 4.17 7.46 -3.57
C ARG A 54 2.81 7.75 -2.96
N ILE A 55 1.76 7.07 -3.42
CA ILE A 55 0.41 7.22 -2.87
C ILE A 55 0.35 6.72 -1.42
N LEU A 56 0.92 5.54 -1.13
CA LEU A 56 1.01 4.97 0.22
C LEU A 56 1.74 5.91 1.18
N CYS A 57 2.93 6.40 0.79
CA CYS A 57 3.71 7.31 1.62
C CYS A 57 2.99 8.63 1.84
N ASN A 58 2.30 9.16 0.82
CA ASN A 58 1.51 10.38 0.96
C ASN A 58 0.33 10.16 1.93
N LEU A 59 -0.40 9.05 1.79
CA LEU A 59 -1.53 8.71 2.67
C LEU A 59 -1.09 8.63 4.15
N LEU A 60 -0.05 7.85 4.43
CA LEU A 60 0.49 7.71 5.78
C LEU A 60 1.08 9.01 6.32
N GLY A 61 1.78 9.77 5.46
CA GLY A 61 2.34 11.08 5.83
C GLY A 61 1.25 12.08 6.20
N THR A 62 0.17 12.16 5.41
CA THR A 62 -0.98 13.02 5.71
C THR A 62 -1.64 12.66 7.03
N TRP A 63 -1.86 11.36 7.31
CA TRP A 63 -2.42 10.92 8.60
C TRP A 63 -1.49 11.22 9.78
N ALA A 64 -0.18 11.17 9.59
CA ALA A 64 0.78 11.51 10.63
C ALA A 64 0.79 13.02 10.91
N GLU A 65 0.78 13.84 9.85
CA GLU A 65 0.74 15.31 9.95
C GLU A 65 -0.57 15.82 10.54
N SER A 66 -1.70 15.16 10.26
CA SER A 66 -3.01 15.50 10.82
C SER A 66 -3.20 15.02 12.26
N GLY A 67 -2.27 14.21 12.80
CA GLY A 67 -2.37 13.62 14.13
C GLY A 67 -3.36 12.46 14.23
N GLU A 68 -3.79 11.89 13.10
CA GLU A 68 -4.64 10.69 13.04
C GLU A 68 -3.86 9.42 13.42
N ILE A 69 -2.56 9.39 13.14
CA ILE A 69 -1.64 8.31 13.56
C ILE A 69 -0.36 8.90 14.19
N PRO A 70 0.39 8.13 15.00
CA PRO A 70 1.65 8.60 15.57
C PRO A 70 2.67 8.99 14.49
N ALA A 71 3.25 10.17 14.62
CA ALA A 71 4.35 10.65 13.77
C ALA A 71 5.70 10.01 14.13
N ASP A 72 5.76 8.68 14.21
CA ASP A 72 6.98 7.90 14.45
C ASP A 72 7.56 7.41 13.12
N ILE A 73 8.64 8.04 12.68
CA ILE A 73 9.28 7.74 11.40
C ILE A 73 9.85 6.31 11.33
N GLN A 74 10.28 5.73 12.45
CA GLN A 74 10.84 4.38 12.47
C GLN A 74 9.72 3.35 12.30
N MET A 75 8.60 3.56 13.02
CA MET A 75 7.42 2.72 12.88
C MET A 75 6.82 2.82 11.47
N LEU A 76 6.56 4.04 10.99
CA LEU A 76 5.98 4.27 9.66
C LEU A 76 6.91 3.76 8.55
N GLY A 77 8.22 3.98 8.68
CA GLY A 77 9.22 3.45 7.75
C GLY A 77 9.22 1.92 7.69
N THR A 78 8.97 1.25 8.82
CA THR A 78 8.83 -0.22 8.86
C THR A 78 7.57 -0.67 8.13
N VAL A 79 6.44 -0.01 8.39
CA VAL A 79 5.16 -0.28 7.70
C VAL A 79 5.30 -0.12 6.18
N VAL A 80 5.92 0.97 5.72
CA VAL A 80 6.14 1.23 4.29
C VAL A 80 7.01 0.14 3.66
N LYS A 81 8.12 -0.26 4.31
CA LYS A 81 9.00 -1.34 3.82
C LYS A 81 8.28 -2.66 3.73
N ASP A 82 7.46 -2.98 4.74
CA ASP A 82 6.72 -4.23 4.80
C ASP A 82 5.66 -4.32 3.70
N ILE A 83 4.85 -3.27 3.51
CA ILE A 83 3.85 -3.22 2.43
C ILE A 83 4.55 -3.19 1.05
N SER A 84 5.72 -2.58 0.94
CA SER A 84 6.46 -2.47 -0.33
C SER A 84 7.13 -3.76 -0.77
N PHE A 85 7.37 -4.72 0.14
CA PHE A 85 8.06 -5.96 -0.17
C PHE A 85 7.85 -7.07 0.87
N HIS A 86 8.24 -6.88 2.14
CA HIS A 86 8.40 -8.01 3.08
C HIS A 86 7.10 -8.75 3.40
N ASN A 87 5.94 -8.07 3.37
CA ASN A 87 4.65 -8.72 3.58
C ASN A 87 4.37 -9.72 2.46
N ALA A 88 4.60 -9.36 1.21
CA ALA A 88 4.44 -10.27 0.08
C ALA A 88 5.42 -11.45 0.19
N GLU A 89 6.70 -11.17 0.43
CA GLU A 89 7.73 -12.20 0.62
C GLU A 89 7.33 -13.24 1.68
N ARG A 90 6.93 -12.79 2.87
CA ARG A 90 6.50 -13.68 3.95
C ARG A 90 5.18 -14.40 3.66
N TYR A 91 4.30 -13.80 2.87
CA TYR A 91 2.98 -14.35 2.56
C TYR A 91 3.03 -15.48 1.53
N PHE A 92 4.00 -15.43 0.61
CA PHE A 92 4.16 -16.40 -0.48
C PHE A 92 5.29 -17.42 -0.26
N ALA A 93 6.02 -17.31 0.85
CA ALA A 93 6.94 -18.36 1.33
C ALA A 93 6.17 -19.59 1.83
#